data_AF-A0A1M7PR98-F1
#
_entry.id   AF-A0A1M7PR98-F1
#
_cell.length_a   1.000
_cell.length_b   1.000
_cell.length_c   1.000
_cell.angle_alpha   90.00
_cell.angle_beta   90.00
_cell.angle_gamma   90.00
#
_symmetry.space_group_name_H-M   'P 1'
#
loop_
_entity.id
_entity.type
_entity.pdbx_description
1 polymer ?
#
loop_
_entity_poly.entity_id
_entity_poly.type
_entity_poly.pdbx_seq_one_letter_code
_entity_poly.pdbx_strand_id
1 'polypeptide(L)'
;MFALISVSIAPAFALLSFFYLKDEYELEPIFSIFRTFLYGALLVFPIMFIQYAFQEEGVAQSLFLQSYFVYGLFEEFFKWFIFIFTTYKYSRFNTVYDGIVYGVSISLGFATVENILYLFAHGIEFAIGRAIFPVSSHALFGVIMGYYLGRAKFKNNRGISYLLLALLLPTFLHGTYDFIIESIRGQWIYGLVPFMVLLWLLSLRKVKIANEISQTQ
;
A
#
# COMPACT_ATOMS: atom_id res chain seq x y z
N MET A 1 -1.82 -22.57 14.55
CA MET A 1 -0.80 -22.27 13.53
C MET A 1 -1.42 -22.12 12.14
N PHE A 2 -1.97 -23.18 11.55
CA PHE A 2 -2.52 -23.15 10.17
C PHE A 2 -3.59 -22.06 9.98
N ALA A 3 -4.61 -22.01 10.84
CA ALA A 3 -5.67 -21.01 10.76
C ALA A 3 -5.15 -19.55 10.82
N LEU A 4 -4.15 -19.29 11.67
CA LEU A 4 -3.55 -17.96 11.81
C LEU A 4 -2.86 -17.54 10.51
N ILE A 5 -2.02 -18.42 9.95
CA ILE A 5 -1.31 -18.17 8.69
C ILE A 5 -2.32 -17.96 7.55
N SER A 6 -3.33 -18.82 7.43
CA SER A 6 -4.35 -18.72 6.38
C SER A 6 -5.10 -17.39 6.46
N VAL A 7 -5.57 -17.02 7.65
CA VAL A 7 -6.35 -15.79 7.86
C VAL A 7 -5.47 -14.53 7.72
N SER A 8 -4.18 -14.63 8.00
CA SER A 8 -3.25 -13.51 7.81
C SER A 8 -3.00 -13.18 6.33
N ILE A 9 -2.97 -14.23 5.49
CA ILE A 9 -2.60 -14.15 4.07
C ILE A 9 -3.82 -13.93 3.16
N ALA A 10 -4.95 -14.57 3.47
CA ALA A 10 -6.17 -14.55 2.66
C ALA A 10 -6.63 -13.15 2.20
N PRO A 11 -6.74 -12.12 3.08
CA PRO A 11 -7.24 -10.81 2.65
C PRO A 11 -6.30 -10.13 1.63
N ALA A 12 -4.99 -10.32 1.76
CA ALA A 12 -4.03 -9.77 0.81
C ALA A 12 -4.19 -10.41 -0.58
N PHE A 13 -4.28 -11.74 -0.67
CA PHE A 13 -4.49 -12.39 -1.96
C PHE A 13 -5.87 -12.11 -2.56
N ALA A 14 -6.90 -11.94 -1.73
CA ALA A 14 -8.23 -11.55 -2.21
C ALA A 14 -8.21 -10.15 -2.85
N LEU A 15 -7.60 -9.16 -2.18
CA LEU A 15 -7.47 -7.81 -2.72
C LEU A 15 -6.55 -7.73 -3.92
N LEU A 16 -5.42 -8.46 -3.91
CA LEU A 16 -4.53 -8.55 -5.06
C LEU A 16 -5.25 -9.12 -6.28
N SER A 17 -6.00 -10.21 -6.08
CA SER A 17 -6.82 -10.82 -7.14
C SER A 17 -7.90 -9.87 -7.64
N PHE A 18 -8.56 -9.13 -6.72
CA PHE A 18 -9.58 -8.15 -7.09
C PHE A 18 -9.03 -7.05 -8.01
N PHE A 19 -7.89 -6.45 -7.68
CA PHE A 19 -7.29 -5.40 -8.52
C PHE A 19 -6.64 -5.98 -9.79
N TYR A 20 -6.04 -7.17 -9.72
CA TYR A 20 -5.48 -7.83 -10.91
C TYR A 20 -6.57 -8.16 -11.94
N LEU A 21 -7.70 -8.72 -11.51
CA LEU A 21 -8.81 -9.11 -12.40
C LEU A 21 -9.67 -7.93 -12.86
N LYS A 22 -9.40 -6.72 -12.35
CA LYS A 22 -10.11 -5.49 -12.72
C LYS A 22 -9.37 -4.67 -13.77
N ASP A 23 -8.25 -5.20 -14.26
CA ASP A 23 -7.64 -4.75 -15.51
C ASP A 23 -8.54 -5.18 -16.68
N GLU A 24 -8.90 -4.21 -17.53
CA GLU A 24 -9.82 -4.44 -18.66
C GLU A 24 -9.11 -4.79 -19.97
N TYR A 25 -7.76 -4.70 -20.03
CA TYR A 25 -7.01 -4.80 -21.28
C TYR A 25 -6.05 -5.98 -21.33
N GLU A 26 -4.92 -5.88 -20.62
CA GLU A 26 -3.84 -6.85 -20.71
C GLU A 26 -3.30 -7.15 -19.33
N LEU A 27 -3.40 -8.42 -18.94
CA LEU A 27 -2.92 -8.86 -17.64
C LEU A 27 -1.40 -8.97 -17.64
N GLU A 28 -0.76 -8.32 -16.66
CA GLU A 28 0.66 -8.47 -16.41
C GLU A 28 1.03 -9.91 -16.02
N PRO A 29 2.23 -10.40 -16.38
CA PRO A 29 2.67 -11.75 -16.02
C PRO A 29 2.63 -11.97 -14.50
N ILE A 30 1.93 -13.02 -14.05
CA ILE A 30 1.75 -13.35 -12.63
C ILE A 30 3.09 -13.44 -11.89
N PHE A 31 4.15 -13.93 -12.54
CA PHE A 31 5.48 -14.00 -11.95
C PHE A 31 6.06 -12.62 -11.60
N SER A 32 5.87 -11.61 -12.45
CA SER A 32 6.31 -10.23 -12.18
C SER A 32 5.55 -9.61 -11.01
N ILE A 33 4.25 -9.90 -10.92
CA ILE A 33 3.39 -9.47 -9.82
C ILE A 33 3.86 -10.14 -8.53
N PHE A 34 4.04 -11.45 -8.53
CA PHE A 34 4.49 -12.20 -7.35
C PHE A 34 5.89 -11.77 -6.89
N ARG A 35 6.82 -11.50 -7.82
CA ARG A 35 8.14 -10.96 -7.49
C ARG A 35 8.03 -9.59 -6.80
N THR A 36 7.13 -8.73 -7.27
CA THR A 36 6.89 -7.41 -6.68
C THR A 36 6.27 -7.53 -5.29
N PHE A 37 5.37 -8.49 -5.09
CA PHE A 37 4.82 -8.85 -3.79
C PHE A 37 5.92 -9.29 -2.82
N LEU A 38 6.85 -10.15 -3.26
CA LEU A 38 7.97 -10.59 -2.42
C LEU A 38 8.89 -9.43 -2.00
N TYR A 39 9.13 -8.46 -2.88
CA TYR A 39 9.88 -7.26 -2.49
C TYR A 39 9.19 -6.49 -1.37
N GLY A 40 7.87 -6.35 -1.43
CA GLY A 40 7.07 -5.75 -0.36
C GLY A 40 7.15 -6.53 0.95
N ALA A 41 7.01 -7.86 0.88
CA ALA A 41 7.10 -8.74 2.04
C ALA A 41 8.46 -8.63 2.75
N LEU A 42 9.55 -8.54 1.98
CA LEU A 42 10.90 -8.42 2.52
C LEU A 42 11.17 -7.04 3.13
N LEU A 43 10.50 -5.99 2.67
CA LEU A 43 10.67 -4.62 3.19
C LEU A 43 10.21 -4.46 4.64
N VAL A 44 9.32 -5.32 5.13
CA VAL A 44 8.81 -5.25 6.51
C VAL A 44 9.95 -5.36 7.52
N PHE A 45 10.90 -6.28 7.33
CA PHE A 45 11.98 -6.51 8.30
C PHE A 45 12.91 -5.31 8.53
N PRO A 46 13.54 -4.71 7.49
CA PRO A 46 14.40 -3.55 7.71
C PRO A 46 13.61 -2.33 8.21
N ILE A 47 12.36 -2.14 7.77
CA ILE A 47 11.56 -0.98 8.19
C ILE A 47 11.13 -1.11 9.65
N MET A 48 10.66 -2.27 10.09
CA MET A 48 10.35 -2.52 11.51
C MET A 48 11.58 -2.32 12.39
N PHE A 49 12.77 -2.72 11.94
CA PHE A 49 14.00 -2.48 12.70
C PHE A 49 14.28 -0.98 12.87
N ILE A 50 14.12 -0.19 11.81
CA ILE A 50 14.30 1.28 11.87
C ILE A 50 13.25 1.92 12.79
N GLN A 51 11.99 1.52 12.65
CA GLN A 51 10.88 2.01 13.48
C GLN A 51 11.10 1.65 14.96
N TYR A 52 11.56 0.43 15.25
CA TYR A 52 11.93 0.01 16.60
C TYR A 52 13.07 0.86 17.16
N ALA A 53 14.15 1.08 16.39
CA ALA A 53 15.25 1.93 16.83
C ALA A 53 14.81 3.38 17.12
N PHE A 54 13.92 3.94 16.30
CA PHE A 54 13.38 5.28 16.54
C PHE A 54 12.55 5.33 17.83
N GLN A 55 11.80 4.26 18.12
CA GLN A 55 11.01 4.15 19.34
C GLN A 55 11.90 4.07 20.59
N GLU A 56 12.92 3.21 20.58
CA GLU A 56 13.82 3.01 21.72
C GLU A 56 14.71 4.23 22.00
N GLU A 57 15.19 4.91 20.95
CA GLU A 57 16.02 6.11 21.08
C GLU A 57 15.21 7.39 21.36
N GLY A 58 13.88 7.29 21.48
CA GLY A 58 13.02 8.44 21.76
C GLY A 58 12.97 9.46 20.62
N VAL A 59 13.21 9.04 19.38
CA VAL A 59 13.14 9.90 18.19
C VAL A 59 11.68 10.03 17.75
N ALA A 60 11.27 11.22 17.30
CA ALA A 60 9.98 11.45 16.64
C ALA A 60 8.73 11.02 17.46
N GLN A 61 8.75 11.19 18.79
CA GLN A 61 7.76 10.65 19.73
C GLN A 61 6.40 11.37 19.74
N SER A 62 6.28 12.54 19.11
CA SER A 62 4.96 13.18 19.02
C SER A 62 4.04 12.35 18.13
N LEU A 63 2.76 12.26 18.49
CA LEU A 63 1.77 11.51 17.72
C LEU A 63 1.81 11.83 16.21
N PHE A 64 1.92 13.12 15.87
CA PHE A 64 2.03 13.56 14.50
C PHE A 64 3.29 13.01 13.80
N LEU A 65 4.44 13.06 14.46
CA LEU A 65 5.69 12.55 13.88
C LEU A 65 5.67 11.03 13.77
N GLN A 66 5.14 10.31 14.76
CA GLN A 66 4.98 8.86 14.65
C GLN A 66 4.13 8.50 13.44
N SER A 67 2.91 9.03 13.34
CA SER A 67 1.98 8.67 12.25
C SER A 67 2.49 9.08 10.86
N TYR A 68 2.91 10.33 10.67
CA TYR A 68 3.24 10.83 9.34
C TYR A 68 4.69 10.58 8.93
N PHE A 69 5.64 10.63 9.88
CA PHE A 69 7.05 10.47 9.59
C PHE A 69 7.48 9.01 9.77
N VAL A 70 7.30 8.42 10.94
CA VAL A 70 7.84 7.08 11.28
C VAL A 70 7.10 5.93 10.58
N TYR A 71 5.78 5.99 10.50
CA TYR A 71 4.98 4.97 9.81
C TYR A 71 4.70 5.39 8.37
N GLY A 72 3.92 6.46 8.17
CA GLY A 72 3.49 6.91 6.86
C GLY A 72 4.64 7.15 5.87
N LEU A 73 5.60 8.01 6.19
CA LEU A 73 6.68 8.34 5.25
C LEU A 73 7.65 7.19 5.06
N PHE A 74 8.18 6.59 6.13
CA PHE A 74 9.20 5.54 5.99
C PHE A 74 8.68 4.34 5.20
N GLU A 75 7.50 3.83 5.54
CA GLU A 75 6.94 2.67 4.84
C GLU A 75 6.66 2.95 3.38
N GLU A 76 5.98 4.07 3.09
CA GLU A 76 5.60 4.40 1.72
C GLU A 76 6.83 4.84 0.90
N PHE A 77 7.83 5.47 1.51
CA PHE A 77 9.10 5.81 0.88
C PHE A 77 9.85 4.57 0.42
N PHE A 78 10.04 3.58 1.30
CA PHE A 78 10.79 2.38 0.93
C PHE A 78 10.03 1.51 -0.09
N LYS A 79 8.70 1.40 0.01
CA LYS A 79 7.88 0.75 -1.04
C LYS A 79 8.04 1.48 -2.37
N TRP A 80 7.86 2.80 -2.38
CA TRP A 80 8.02 3.63 -3.59
C TRP A 80 9.43 3.52 -4.18
N PHE A 81 10.46 3.58 -3.33
CA PHE A 81 11.87 3.48 -3.72
C PHE A 81 12.15 2.12 -4.37
N ILE A 82 11.81 1.02 -3.70
CA ILE A 82 12.02 -0.32 -4.25
C ILE A 82 11.21 -0.51 -5.53
N PHE A 83 9.95 -0.07 -5.58
CA PHE A 83 9.16 -0.11 -6.81
C PHE A 83 9.90 0.59 -7.96
N ILE A 84 10.40 1.82 -7.76
CA ILE A 84 11.14 2.54 -8.79
C ILE A 84 12.33 1.73 -9.32
N PHE A 85 13.13 1.17 -8.41
CA PHE A 85 14.37 0.49 -8.77
C PHE A 85 14.18 -0.95 -9.24
N THR A 86 13.09 -1.65 -8.93
CA THR A 86 12.92 -3.06 -9.31
C THR A 86 11.91 -3.29 -10.41
N THR A 87 10.86 -2.47 -10.47
CA THR A 87 9.68 -2.76 -11.31
C THR A 87 9.42 -1.61 -12.28
N TYR A 88 9.45 -0.35 -11.82
CA TYR A 88 9.24 0.81 -12.70
C TYR A 88 10.28 0.89 -13.82
N LYS A 89 11.57 0.69 -13.48
CA LYS A 89 12.68 0.77 -14.44
C LYS A 89 12.78 -0.44 -15.38
N TYR A 90 12.41 -1.63 -14.91
CA TYR A 90 12.72 -2.88 -15.60
C TYR A 90 11.51 -3.59 -16.22
N SER A 91 10.31 -3.39 -15.70
CA SER A 91 9.09 -3.90 -16.33
C SER A 91 8.68 -3.01 -17.50
N ARG A 92 8.19 -3.63 -18.57
CA ARG A 92 7.50 -2.89 -19.64
C ARG A 92 6.08 -2.66 -19.15
N PHE A 93 5.71 -1.38 -18.97
CA PHE A 93 4.31 -1.06 -18.72
C PHE A 93 3.69 -0.87 -20.09
N ASN A 94 2.62 -1.60 -20.36
CA ASN A 94 1.75 -1.44 -21.51
C ASN A 94 0.71 -0.36 -21.22
N THR A 95 0.25 -0.24 -19.97
CA THR A 95 -0.79 0.73 -19.58
C THR A 95 -0.52 1.43 -18.24
N VAL A 96 -1.30 2.48 -17.95
CA VAL A 96 -1.27 3.14 -16.62
C VAL A 96 -1.74 2.18 -15.52
N TYR A 97 -2.62 1.23 -15.84
CA TYR A 97 -3.20 0.29 -14.89
C TYR A 97 -2.17 -0.69 -14.34
N ASP A 98 -1.17 -1.09 -15.15
CA ASP A 98 -0.09 -1.98 -14.72
C ASP A 98 0.63 -1.40 -13.49
N GLY A 99 0.80 -0.07 -13.47
CA GLY A 99 1.32 0.65 -12.32
C GLY A 99 0.52 0.39 -11.05
N ILE A 100 -0.83 0.39 -11.14
CA ILE A 100 -1.74 0.05 -10.03
C ILE A 100 -1.52 -1.38 -9.58
N VAL A 101 -1.50 -2.35 -10.49
CA VAL A 101 -1.32 -3.77 -10.15
C VAL A 101 0.00 -4.00 -9.41
N TYR A 102 1.09 -3.42 -9.90
CA TYR A 102 2.39 -3.50 -9.24
C TYR A 102 2.43 -2.76 -7.89
N GLY A 103 1.79 -1.59 -7.79
CA GLY A 103 1.70 -0.80 -6.55
C GLY A 103 0.90 -1.49 -5.46
N VAL A 104 -0.23 -2.09 -5.84
CA VAL A 104 -1.05 -2.95 -4.97
C VAL A 104 -0.24 -4.16 -4.54
N SER A 105 0.48 -4.80 -5.46
CA SER A 105 1.29 -5.99 -5.19
C SER A 105 2.38 -5.76 -4.15
N ILE A 106 3.22 -4.72 -4.31
CA ILE A 106 4.26 -4.40 -3.32
C ILE A 106 3.66 -4.03 -1.95
N SER A 107 2.53 -3.31 -1.94
CA SER A 107 1.89 -2.88 -0.70
C SER A 107 1.23 -4.04 0.04
N LEU A 108 0.61 -4.98 -0.69
CA LEU A 108 0.01 -6.18 -0.11
C LEU A 108 1.04 -7.22 0.34
N GLY A 109 2.19 -7.28 -0.34
CA GLY A 109 3.34 -8.06 0.14
C GLY A 109 3.79 -7.59 1.52
N PHE A 110 3.94 -6.27 1.68
CA PHE A 110 4.26 -5.66 2.96
C PHE A 110 3.18 -5.94 4.01
N ALA A 111 1.92 -5.63 3.68
CA ALA A 111 0.78 -5.84 4.59
C ALA A 111 0.63 -7.31 5.03
N THR A 112 1.01 -8.27 4.19
CA THR A 112 0.93 -9.70 4.52
C THR A 112 1.86 -10.06 5.66
N VAL A 113 3.15 -9.70 5.56
CA VAL A 113 4.12 -10.02 6.61
C VAL A 113 3.80 -9.25 7.89
N GLU A 114 3.44 -7.97 7.78
CA GLU A 114 2.98 -7.19 8.92
C GLU A 114 1.77 -7.83 9.61
N ASN A 115 0.76 -8.26 8.84
CA ASN A 115 -0.44 -8.90 9.38
C ASN A 115 -0.14 -10.25 10.04
N ILE A 116 0.76 -11.05 9.46
CA ILE A 116 1.23 -12.29 10.07
C ILE A 116 1.83 -11.98 11.44
N LEU A 117 2.81 -11.08 11.50
CA LEU A 117 3.51 -10.73 12.74
C LEU A 117 2.56 -10.16 13.79
N TYR A 118 1.64 -9.29 13.38
CA TYR A 118 0.62 -8.72 14.25
C TYR A 118 -0.27 -9.81 14.86
N LEU A 119 -0.82 -10.72 14.04
CA LEU A 119 -1.71 -11.77 14.54
C LEU A 119 -0.98 -12.82 15.39
N PHE A 120 0.30 -13.08 15.12
CA PHE A 120 1.14 -13.89 16.00
C PHE A 120 1.39 -13.23 17.36
N ALA A 121 1.55 -11.91 17.40
CA ALA A 121 1.80 -11.17 18.63
C ALA A 121 0.54 -10.90 19.46
N HIS A 122 -0.59 -10.62 18.79
CA HIS A 122 -1.80 -10.10 19.44
C HIS A 122 -2.99 -11.06 19.44
N GLY A 123 -3.00 -12.11 18.63
CA GLY A 123 -4.10 -13.08 18.58
C GLY A 123 -4.97 -12.99 17.32
N ILE A 124 -5.67 -14.09 17.02
CA ILE A 124 -6.46 -14.26 15.79
C ILE A 124 -7.76 -13.47 15.79
N GLU A 125 -8.27 -13.06 16.95
CA GLU A 125 -9.48 -12.27 17.13
C GLU A 125 -9.42 -10.91 16.40
N PHE A 126 -8.22 -10.37 16.17
CA PHE A 126 -8.00 -9.13 15.43
C PHE A 126 -8.07 -9.31 13.91
N ALA A 127 -8.13 -10.54 13.41
CA ALA A 127 -8.02 -10.85 11.99
C ALA A 127 -9.02 -10.10 11.10
N ILE A 128 -10.29 -10.06 11.50
CA ILE A 128 -11.34 -9.40 10.70
C ILE A 128 -11.08 -7.89 10.64
N GLY A 129 -10.75 -7.28 11.79
CA GLY A 129 -10.39 -5.86 11.85
C GLY A 129 -9.16 -5.57 10.98
N ARG A 130 -8.13 -6.40 11.07
CA ARG A 130 -6.92 -6.29 10.26
C ARG A 130 -7.20 -6.42 8.76
N ALA A 131 -8.06 -7.35 8.36
CA ALA A 131 -8.45 -7.55 6.96
C ALA A 131 -9.18 -6.32 6.39
N ILE A 132 -10.11 -5.74 7.16
CA ILE A 132 -10.97 -4.62 6.73
C ILE A 132 -10.22 -3.29 6.73
N PHE A 133 -9.36 -3.06 7.74
CA PHE A 133 -8.74 -1.75 7.95
C PHE A 133 -7.30 -1.70 7.41
N PRO A 134 -6.26 -2.25 8.06
CA PRO A 134 -4.88 -2.06 7.63
C PRO A 134 -4.51 -2.81 6.35
N VAL A 135 -4.94 -4.06 6.17
CA VAL A 135 -4.62 -4.80 4.94
C VAL A 135 -5.32 -4.14 3.74
N SER A 136 -6.56 -3.69 3.92
CA SER A 136 -7.28 -2.92 2.90
C SER A 136 -6.64 -1.57 2.64
N SER A 137 -6.22 -0.82 3.66
CA SER A 137 -5.63 0.51 3.49
C SER A 137 -4.31 0.43 2.73
N HIS A 138 -3.44 -0.54 3.02
CA HIS A 138 -2.22 -0.78 2.26
C HIS A 138 -2.50 -1.07 0.78
N ALA A 139 -3.51 -1.88 0.45
CA ALA A 139 -3.88 -2.10 -0.94
C ALA A 139 -4.25 -0.78 -1.63
N LEU A 140 -5.03 0.07 -0.96
CA LEU A 140 -5.50 1.35 -1.48
C LEU A 140 -4.36 2.38 -1.60
N PHE A 141 -3.44 2.45 -0.62
CA PHE A 141 -2.22 3.25 -0.75
C PHE A 141 -1.38 2.80 -1.94
N GLY A 142 -1.29 1.48 -2.16
CA GLY A 142 -0.69 0.87 -3.34
C GLY A 142 -1.38 1.26 -4.65
N VAL A 143 -2.71 1.37 -4.68
CA VAL A 143 -3.45 1.90 -5.85
C VAL A 143 -3.03 3.34 -6.14
N ILE A 144 -2.93 4.19 -5.12
CA ILE A 144 -2.57 5.61 -5.30
C ILE A 144 -1.13 5.75 -5.78
N MET A 145 -0.19 5.06 -5.12
CA MET A 145 1.21 4.99 -5.53
C MET A 145 1.33 4.53 -6.98
N GLY A 146 0.72 3.38 -7.29
CA GLY A 146 0.77 2.72 -8.57
C GLY A 146 0.16 3.54 -9.70
N TYR A 147 -0.99 4.18 -9.46
CA TYR A 147 -1.63 5.07 -10.43
C TYR A 147 -0.69 6.21 -10.83
N TYR A 148 -0.08 6.90 -9.86
CA TYR A 148 0.79 8.04 -10.17
C TYR A 148 2.12 7.60 -10.78
N LEU A 149 2.70 6.46 -10.38
CA LEU A 149 3.85 5.89 -11.08
C LEU A 149 3.51 5.52 -12.53
N GLY A 150 2.38 4.84 -12.77
CA GLY A 150 1.89 4.54 -14.12
C GLY A 150 1.76 5.83 -14.95
N ARG A 151 1.11 6.85 -14.41
CA ARG A 151 0.97 8.17 -15.05
C ARG A 151 2.31 8.85 -15.34
N ALA A 152 3.31 8.70 -14.47
CA ALA A 152 4.65 9.24 -14.68
C ALA A 152 5.34 8.61 -15.90
N LYS A 153 5.11 7.31 -16.14
CA LYS A 153 5.76 6.56 -17.23
C LYS A 153 5.27 6.96 -18.62
N PHE A 154 4.01 7.37 -18.77
CA PHE A 154 3.39 7.72 -20.05
C PHE A 154 3.27 9.24 -20.29
N LYS A 155 3.93 10.10 -19.50
CA LYS A 155 3.86 11.57 -19.64
C LYS A 155 5.26 12.20 -19.75
N ASN A 156 5.61 12.68 -20.95
CA ASN A 156 6.94 13.25 -21.25
C ASN A 156 7.33 14.50 -20.42
N ASN A 157 6.41 15.45 -20.17
CA ASN A 157 6.76 16.74 -19.53
C ASN A 157 6.37 16.86 -18.04
N ARG A 158 5.75 15.84 -17.45
CA ARG A 158 5.25 15.88 -16.05
C ARG A 158 5.67 14.69 -15.18
N GLY A 159 6.64 13.89 -15.65
CA GLY A 159 7.10 12.67 -14.96
C GLY A 159 7.46 12.91 -13.49
N ILE A 160 8.30 13.91 -13.20
CA ILE A 160 8.76 14.21 -11.83
C ILE A 160 7.60 14.55 -10.88
N SER A 161 6.64 15.36 -11.34
CA SER A 161 5.48 15.72 -10.51
C SER A 161 4.65 14.49 -10.12
N TYR A 162 4.50 13.52 -11.03
CA TYR A 162 3.79 12.29 -10.75
C TYR A 162 4.61 11.34 -9.87
N LEU A 163 5.93 11.29 -10.03
CA LEU A 163 6.81 10.54 -9.12
C LEU A 163 6.69 11.06 -7.67
N LEU A 164 6.66 12.38 -7.48
CA LEU A 164 6.45 12.98 -6.16
C LEU A 164 5.05 12.72 -5.62
N LEU A 165 4.00 12.82 -6.45
CA LEU A 165 2.64 12.50 -6.02
C LEU A 165 2.47 11.02 -5.65
N ALA A 166 3.20 10.12 -6.31
CA ALA A 166 3.22 8.70 -5.99
C ALA A 166 3.85 8.39 -4.62
N LEU A 167 4.64 9.32 -4.05
CA LEU A 167 5.20 9.20 -2.71
C LEU A 167 4.36 9.95 -1.68
N LEU A 168 4.11 11.24 -1.94
CA LEU A 168 3.54 12.16 -0.96
C LEU A 168 2.07 11.85 -0.65
N LEU A 169 1.27 11.44 -1.64
CA LEU A 169 -0.14 11.14 -1.39
C LEU A 169 -0.34 9.86 -0.59
N PRO A 170 0.29 8.71 -0.92
CA PRO A 170 0.25 7.52 -0.06
C PRO A 170 0.79 7.81 1.34
N THR A 171 1.91 8.52 1.47
CA THR A 171 2.48 8.93 2.76
C THR A 171 1.46 9.70 3.61
N PHE A 172 0.81 10.71 3.02
CA PHE A 172 -0.17 11.52 3.74
C PHE A 172 -1.42 10.72 4.12
N LEU A 173 -1.92 9.88 3.22
CA LEU A 173 -3.10 9.04 3.48
C LEU A 173 -2.80 7.99 4.55
N HIS A 174 -1.61 7.39 4.53
CA HIS A 174 -1.15 6.43 5.53
C HIS A 174 -0.97 7.11 6.89
N GLY A 175 -0.25 8.23 6.95
CA GLY A 175 -0.11 8.98 8.20
C GLY A 175 -1.44 9.47 8.75
N THR A 176 -2.41 9.81 7.90
CA THR A 176 -3.78 10.14 8.34
C THR A 176 -4.49 8.94 8.95
N TYR A 177 -4.35 7.75 8.34
CA TYR A 177 -4.90 6.50 8.85
C TYR A 177 -4.39 6.20 10.26
N ASP A 178 -3.07 6.23 10.47
CA ASP A 178 -2.46 5.97 11.78
C ASP A 178 -2.81 7.05 12.79
N PHE A 179 -2.82 8.31 12.36
CA PHE A 179 -3.18 9.43 13.23
C PHE A 179 -4.62 9.30 13.74
N ILE A 180 -5.57 8.85 12.91
CA ILE A 180 -6.95 8.63 13.35
C ILE A 180 -7.03 7.52 14.40
N ILE A 181 -6.33 6.40 14.17
CA ILE A 181 -6.32 5.27 15.10
C ILE A 181 -5.77 5.69 16.47
N GLU A 182 -4.66 6.42 16.47
CA GLU A 182 -3.92 6.77 17.69
C GLU A 182 -4.48 8.01 18.41
N SER A 183 -5.04 8.99 17.68
CA SER A 183 -5.59 10.22 18.30
C SER A 183 -6.93 10.02 18.99
N ILE A 184 -7.77 9.11 18.47
CA ILE A 184 -9.15 8.94 18.94
C ILE A 184 -9.28 7.63 19.74
N ARG A 185 -8.57 7.55 20.87
CA ARG A 185 -8.57 6.37 21.73
C ARG A 185 -10.00 5.97 22.14
N GLY A 186 -10.37 4.72 21.83
CA GLY A 186 -11.68 4.14 22.14
C GLY A 186 -12.83 4.52 21.18
N GLN A 187 -12.62 5.47 20.26
CA GLN A 187 -13.65 5.93 19.31
C GLN A 187 -13.14 6.05 17.86
N TRP A 188 -12.00 5.43 17.56
CA TRP A 188 -11.33 5.45 16.25
C TRP A 188 -12.26 5.05 15.10
N ILE A 189 -13.24 4.17 15.32
CA ILE A 189 -14.22 3.74 14.31
C ILE A 189 -14.94 4.92 13.66
N TYR A 190 -15.30 5.95 14.44
CA TYR A 190 -16.04 7.10 13.92
C TYR A 190 -15.20 7.98 12.97
N GLY A 191 -13.88 7.98 13.14
CA GLY A 191 -12.96 8.64 12.18
C GLY A 191 -12.56 7.71 11.04
N LEU A 192 -12.25 6.45 11.37
CA LEU A 192 -11.62 5.52 10.43
C LEU A 192 -12.58 5.00 9.39
N VAL A 193 -13.84 4.73 9.74
CA VAL A 193 -14.83 4.21 8.78
C VAL A 193 -15.12 5.23 7.67
N PRO A 194 -15.45 6.51 7.95
CA PRO A 194 -15.60 7.51 6.91
C PRO A 194 -14.33 7.71 6.08
N PHE A 195 -13.16 7.71 6.72
CA PHE A 195 -11.88 7.81 6.04
C PHE A 195 -11.68 6.64 5.05
N MET A 196 -11.94 5.41 5.47
CA MET A 196 -11.82 4.22 4.61
C MET A 196 -12.82 4.24 3.46
N VAL A 197 -14.06 4.69 3.67
CA VAL A 197 -15.04 4.85 2.59
C VAL A 197 -14.51 5.84 1.55
N LEU A 198 -14.02 7.01 1.98
CA LEU A 198 -13.44 8.01 1.08
C LEU A 198 -12.21 7.46 0.35
N LEU A 199 -11.35 6.71 1.03
CA LEU A 199 -10.15 6.12 0.46
C LEU A 199 -10.49 5.06 -0.61
N TRP A 200 -11.50 4.23 -0.37
CA TRP A 200 -12.03 3.29 -1.37
C TRP A 200 -12.61 4.01 -2.58
N LEU A 201 -13.46 5.02 -2.38
CA LEU A 201 -14.04 5.81 -3.48
C LEU A 201 -12.96 6.49 -4.32
N LEU A 202 -11.96 7.08 -3.67
CA LEU A 202 -10.84 7.75 -4.33
C LEU A 202 -10.00 6.74 -5.12
N SER A 203 -9.70 5.57 -4.55
CA SER A 203 -8.91 4.52 -5.20
C SER A 203 -9.65 3.91 -6.39
N LEU A 204 -10.93 3.57 -6.24
CA LEU A 204 -11.76 3.06 -7.34
C LEU A 204 -11.93 4.09 -8.47
N ARG A 205 -11.98 5.39 -8.13
CA ARG A 205 -11.94 6.45 -9.14
C ARG A 205 -10.61 6.47 -9.90
N LYS A 206 -9.47 6.25 -9.24
CA LYS A 206 -8.16 6.15 -9.91
C LYS A 206 -8.07 4.91 -10.82
N VAL A 207 -8.57 3.77 -10.36
CA VAL A 207 -8.70 2.54 -11.15
C VAL A 207 -9.51 2.80 -12.42
N LYS A 208 -10.69 3.41 -12.29
CA LYS A 208 -11.54 3.76 -13.43
C LYS A 208 -10.82 4.67 -14.43
N ILE A 209 -10.21 5.75 -13.93
CA ILE A 209 -9.47 6.70 -14.78
C ILE A 209 -8.25 6.02 -15.46
N ALA A 210 -7.57 5.10 -14.78
CA ALA A 210 -6.48 4.34 -15.39
C ALA A 210 -6.98 3.51 -16.57
N ASN A 211 -8.07 2.76 -16.40
CA ASN A 211 -8.70 1.99 -17.48
C ASN A 211 -9.15 2.89 -18.64
N GLU A 212 -9.76 4.04 -18.37
CA GLU A 212 -10.17 5.00 -19.41
C GLU A 212 -8.97 5.55 -20.21
N ILE A 213 -7.84 5.80 -19.54
CA ILE A 213 -6.62 6.26 -20.22
C ILE A 213 -6.05 5.14 -21.09
N SER A 214 -5.97 3.91 -20.58
CA SER A 214 -5.48 2.74 -21.31
C SER A 214 -6.27 2.47 -22.60
N GLN A 215 -7.56 2.82 -22.61
CA GLN A 215 -8.45 2.75 -23.77
C GLN A 215 -7.99 3.63 -24.95
N THR A 216 -7.27 4.70 -24.66
CA THR A 216 -6.87 5.75 -25.62
C THR A 216 -5.38 5.73 -25.98
N GLN A 217 -4.62 4.79 -25.42
CA GLN A 217 -3.18 4.59 -25.66
C GLN A 217 -2.98 3.58 -26.79
#